data_AF-A0A1I7K577-F1
#
_entry.id   AF-A0A1I7K577-F1
#
_cell.length_a   1.000
_cell.length_b   1.000
_cell.length_c   1.000
_cell.angle_alpha   90.00
_cell.angle_beta   90.00
_cell.angle_gamma   90.00
#
_symmetry.space_group_name_H-M   'P 1'
#
loop_
_entity.id
_entity.type
_entity.pdbx_description
1 polymer ?
#
loop_
_entity_poly.entity_id
_entity_poly.type
_entity_poly.pdbx_seq_one_letter_code
_entity_poly.pdbx_strand_id
1 'polypeptide(L)' 'MTHKEKAMKIFYEKFKCSQAVLGAYAEDYGLTIDQAMKVVACFSGGREKR' A
#
# COMPACT_ATOMS: atom_id res chain seq x y z
N MET A 1 -15.16 0.57 6.55
CA MET A 1 -14.06 1.42 6.07
C MET A 1 -13.92 1.17 4.57
N THR A 2 -13.99 2.21 3.76
CA THR A 2 -13.84 2.11 2.30
C THR A 2 -12.37 1.89 1.92
N HIS A 3 -12.07 1.34 0.74
CA HIS A 3 -10.67 1.23 0.27
C HIS A 3 -9.97 2.60 0.20
N LYS A 4 -10.71 3.67 -0.08
CA LYS A 4 -10.19 5.04 -0.04
C LYS A 4 -9.71 5.44 1.35
N GLU A 5 -10.49 5.16 2.39
CA GLU A 5 -10.11 5.45 3.77
C GLU A 5 -8.94 4.58 4.25
N LYS A 6 -8.90 3.30 3.83
CA LYS A 6 -7.76 2.40 4.07
C LYS A 6 -6.49 2.94 3.42
N ALA A 7 -6.56 3.31 2.14
CA ALA A 7 -5.42 3.85 1.40
C ALA A 7 -4.92 5.16 2.02
N MET A 8 -5.83 6.06 2.42
CA MET A 8 -5.47 7.30 3.10
C MET A 8 -4.74 7.04 4.43
N LYS A 9 -5.24 6.13 5.27
CA LYS A 9 -4.54 5.75 6.52
C LYS A 9 -3.13 5.23 6.26
N ILE A 10 -3.00 4.26 5.35
CA ILE A 10 -1.71 3.66 5.00
C ILE A 10 -0.75 4.71 4.42
N PHE A 11 -1.26 5.62 3.59
CA PHE A 11 -0.46 6.73 3.05
C PHE A 11 0.07 7.67 4.15
N TYR A 12 -0.77 8.02 5.13
CA TYR A 12 -0.34 8.85 6.26
C TYR A 12 0.65 8.15 7.21
N GLU A 13 0.68 6.82 7.22
CA GLU A 13 1.66 6.00 7.95
C GLU A 13 3.04 5.90 7.26
N LYS A 14 3.35 6.83 6.35
CA LYS A 14 4.61 6.92 5.57
C LYS A 14 4.83 5.81 4.54
N PHE A 15 3.78 5.13 4.11
CA PHE A 15 3.86 4.20 2.99
C PHE A 15 3.73 4.92 1.64
N LYS A 16 4.39 4.40 0.61
CA LYS A 16 4.33 4.99 -0.74
C LYS A 16 2.93 4.87 -1.35
N CYS A 17 2.64 5.69 -2.36
CA CYS A 17 1.35 5.69 -3.06
C CYS A 17 0.92 4.30 -3.57
N SER A 18 1.83 3.52 -4.14
CA SER A 18 1.55 2.16 -4.60
C SER A 18 1.28 1.18 -3.44
N GLN A 19 1.97 1.36 -2.32
CA GLN A 19 1.78 0.60 -1.08
C GLN A 19 0.43 0.91 -0.43
N ALA A 20 0.02 2.17 -0.41
CA ALA A 20 -1.27 2.61 0.10
C ALA A 20 -2.44 2.01 -0.70
N VAL A 21 -2.33 1.99 -2.03
CA VAL A 21 -3.36 1.41 -2.89
C VAL A 21 -3.41 -0.10 -2.70
N LEU A 22 -2.31 -0.84 -2.87
CA LEU A 22 -2.36 -2.30 -2.76
C LEU A 22 -2.71 -2.77 -1.34
N GLY A 23 -2.22 -2.07 -0.30
CA GLY A 23 -2.57 -2.35 1.09
C GLY A 23 -4.06 -2.17 1.38
N ALA A 24 -4.75 -1.25 0.68
CA ALA A 24 -6.19 -1.05 0.83
C ALA A 24 -7.06 -2.17 0.22
N TYR A 25 -6.50 -2.91 -0.73
CA TYR A 25 -7.13 -4.06 -1.40
C TYR A 25 -6.55 -5.41 -0.95
N ALA A 26 -5.59 -5.43 -0.02
CA ALA A 26 -4.90 -6.65 0.39
C ALA A 26 -5.88 -7.73 0.88
N GLU A 27 -6.86 -7.35 1.71
CA GLU A 27 -7.89 -8.25 2.21
C GLU A 27 -8.78 -8.84 1.10
N ASP A 28 -9.07 -8.06 0.04
CA ASP A 28 -9.91 -8.53 -1.07
C ASP A 28 -9.20 -9.60 -1.92
N TYR A 29 -7.86 -9.54 -1.96
CA TYR A 29 -7.02 -10.53 -2.62
C TYR A 29 -6.57 -11.67 -1.70
N GLY A 30 -7.07 -11.72 -0.45
CA GLY A 30 -6.66 -12.73 0.53
C GLY A 30 -5.19 -12.61 0.95
N LEU A 31 -4.60 -11.42 0.76
CA LEU A 31 -3.22 -11.12 1.13
C LEU A 31 -3.18 -10.45 2.50
N THR A 32 -2.16 -10.78 3.29
CA THR A 32 -1.80 -9.95 4.43
C THR A 32 -1.21 -8.62 3.95
N ILE A 33 -1.28 -7.57 4.77
CA ILE A 33 -0.64 -6.29 4.46
C ILE A 33 0.85 -6.50 4.18
N ASP A 34 1.55 -7.33 4.96
CA ASP A 34 2.98 -7.60 4.74
C ASP A 34 3.27 -8.24 3.37
N GLN A 35 2.42 -9.18 2.94
CA GLN A 35 2.52 -9.77 1.59
C GLN A 35 2.26 -8.73 0.51
N ALA A 36 1.21 -7.92 0.65
CA ALA A 36 0.93 -6.83 -0.29
C ALA A 36 2.10 -5.84 -0.37
N MET A 37 2.70 -5.47 0.77
CA MET A 37 3.88 -4.58 0.81
C MET A 37 5.09 -5.18 0.09
N LYS A 38 5.34 -6.48 0.24
CA LYS A 38 6.41 -7.19 -0.48
C LYS A 38 6.16 -7.28 -1.98
N VAL A 39 4.91 -7.55 -2.39
CA VAL A 39 4.52 -7.58 -3.81
C VAL A 39 4.74 -6.22 -4.46
N VAL A 40 4.34 -5.14 -3.78
CA VAL A 40 4.44 -3.79 -4.34
C VAL A 40 5.80 -3.13 -4.15
N ALA A 41 6.69 -3.71 -3.34
CA ALA A 41 8.06 -3.24 -3.13
C ALA A 41 8.84 -3.13 -4.45
N CYS A 42 8.64 -4.07 -5.38
CA CYS A 42 9.24 -4.05 -6.71
C CYS A 42 8.66 -2.94 -7.60
N PHE A 43 7.42 -2.52 -7.37
CA PHE A 43 6.74 -1.46 -8.11
C PHE A 43 7.00 -0.07 -7.52
N SER A 44 7.63 0.01 -6.35
CA SER A 44 7.94 1.27 -5.66
C SER A 44 9.35 1.82 -5.97
N GLY A 45 9.96 1.38 -7.07
CA GLY A 45 11.25 1.84 -7.62
C GLY A 45 11.29 3.31 -8.07
N GLY A 46 10.17 4.03 -8.03
CA GLY A 46 10.14 5.49 -8.10
C GLY A 46 10.76 6.11 -6.84
N ARG A 47 11.92 6.76 -7.04
CA ARG A 47 12.63 7.52 -6.01
C ARG A 47 11.73 8.66 -5.50
N GLU A 48 11.21 8.54 -4.28
CA GLU A 48 10.90 9.73 -3.48
C GLU A 48 12.25 10.27 -3.02
N LYS A 49 12.71 11.36 -3.63
CA LYS A 49 13.84 12.13 -3.10
C LYS A 49 13.32 12.96 -1.93
N ARG A 50 13.92 12.70 -0.76
CA ARG A 50 13.96 13.54 0.46
C ARG A 50 12.70 13.56 1.32
#